data_AF-A0A2N3C7C8-F1
#
_entry.id   AF-A0A2N3C7C8-F1
#
_cell.length_a   1.000
_cell.length_b   1.000
_cell.length_c   1.000
_cell.angle_alpha   90.00
_cell.angle_beta   90.00
_cell.angle_gamma   90.00
#
_symmetry.space_group_name_H-M   'P 1'
#
loop_
_entity.id
_entity.type
_entity.pdbx_description
1 polymer ?
#
loop_
_entity_poly.entity_id
_entity_poly.type
_entity_poly.pdbx_seq_one_letter_code
_entity_poly.pdbx_strand_id
1 'polypeptide(L)'
;MADAAGPVPLTHRRVLHIALPIVLSNATVPILGAVDTAVVGQMGLPEPIGAVGIGAIVLTAVYWIFGFLRMGTTGLVAQATGAGDAPEASAILSRALMIGAAGGLAVIALQLPLFRLGFALSPASDEVERLAESYMAIRVWSAPAMISLYGLTGWLIAQERTRAVLGIQLLMNGLNIGLDLLFVLGLGWGVEGVAVATFIAEWSGLALGLWFCRDAFASGHWRDWPRVFD
;
A
#
# COMPACT_ATOMS: atom_id res chain seq x y z
N MET A 1 23.84 -10.94 -35.75
CA MET A 1 22.66 -10.06 -35.86
C MET A 1 21.63 -10.63 -34.92
N ALA A 2 21.50 -10.04 -33.73
CA ALA A 2 20.55 -10.51 -32.72
C ALA A 2 19.14 -10.13 -33.17
N ASP A 3 18.27 -11.12 -33.21
CA ASP A 3 16.87 -11.04 -33.57
C ASP A 3 16.16 -10.14 -32.56
N ALA A 4 15.98 -8.86 -32.91
CA ALA A 4 15.19 -7.93 -32.12
C ALA A 4 13.73 -8.39 -32.24
N ALA A 5 13.29 -9.22 -31.29
CA ALA A 5 11.92 -9.69 -31.21
C ALA A 5 10.99 -8.48 -31.37
N GLY A 6 10.19 -8.50 -32.44
CA GLY A 6 9.28 -7.40 -32.76
C GLY A 6 8.33 -7.08 -31.61
N PRO A 7 7.76 -5.86 -31.56
CA PRO A 7 6.90 -5.44 -30.47
C PRO A 7 5.76 -6.45 -30.27
N VAL A 8 5.60 -6.93 -29.03
CA VAL A 8 4.57 -7.93 -28.68
C VAL A 8 3.19 -7.39 -29.10
N PRO A 9 2.39 -8.14 -29.88
CA PRO A 9 1.13 -7.63 -30.42
C PRO A 9 0.18 -7.13 -29.33
N LEU A 10 -0.40 -5.95 -29.55
CA LEU A 10 -1.48 -5.43 -28.73
C LEU A 10 -2.78 -6.17 -29.12
N THR A 11 -3.30 -6.98 -28.19
CA THR A 11 -4.54 -7.74 -28.41
C THR A 11 -5.53 -7.46 -27.28
N HIS A 12 -6.84 -7.50 -27.58
CA HIS A 12 -7.87 -7.36 -26.54
C HIS A 12 -7.70 -8.38 -25.41
N ARG A 13 -7.27 -9.60 -25.73
CA ARG A 13 -7.00 -10.65 -24.74
C ARG A 13 -5.90 -10.24 -23.76
N ARG A 14 -4.81 -9.64 -24.24
CA ARG A 14 -3.71 -9.16 -23.38
C ARG A 14 -4.17 -7.99 -22.52
N VAL A 15 -4.88 -7.03 -23.10
CA VAL A 15 -5.45 -5.89 -22.35
C VAL A 15 -6.36 -6.38 -21.22
N LEU A 16 -7.28 -7.31 -21.50
CA LEU A 16 -8.17 -7.88 -20.48
C LEU A 16 -7.42 -8.68 -19.41
N HIS A 17 -6.37 -9.40 -19.78
CA HIS A 17 -5.55 -10.17 -18.85
C HIS A 17 -4.82 -9.28 -17.84
N ILE A 18 -4.41 -8.09 -18.25
CA ILE A 18 -3.79 -7.07 -17.39
C ILE A 18 -4.88 -6.33 -16.58
N ALA A 19 -5.93 -5.86 -17.24
CA ALA A 19 -6.94 -4.99 -16.65
C ALA A 19 -7.82 -5.69 -15.61
N LEU A 20 -8.26 -6.93 -15.87
CA LEU A 20 -9.22 -7.61 -15.00
C LEU A 20 -8.68 -7.82 -13.57
N PRO A 21 -7.45 -8.30 -13.35
CA PRO A 21 -6.88 -8.38 -12.00
C PRO A 21 -6.76 -7.02 -11.30
N ILE A 22 -6.42 -5.95 -12.03
CA ILE A 22 -6.33 -4.60 -11.47
C ILE A 22 -7.71 -4.09 -11.04
N VAL A 23 -8.73 -4.28 -11.89
CA VAL A 23 -10.11 -3.89 -11.58
C VAL A 23 -10.59 -4.62 -10.32
N LEU A 24 -10.38 -5.94 -10.25
CA LEU A 24 -10.71 -6.72 -9.07
C LEU A 24 -9.96 -6.24 -7.83
N SER A 25 -8.66 -5.98 -7.94
CA SER A 25 -7.84 -5.45 -6.84
C SER A 25 -8.41 -4.13 -6.31
N ASN A 26 -8.69 -3.17 -7.20
CA ASN A 26 -9.23 -1.87 -6.79
C ASN A 26 -10.65 -1.98 -6.22
N ALA A 27 -11.47 -2.92 -6.73
CA ALA A 27 -12.82 -3.15 -6.21
C ALA A 27 -12.81 -3.66 -4.76
N THR A 28 -11.73 -4.31 -4.33
CA THR A 28 -11.65 -4.83 -2.96
C THR A 28 -11.45 -3.74 -1.89
N VAL A 29 -10.90 -2.58 -2.23
CA VAL A 29 -10.64 -1.48 -1.29
C VAL A 29 -11.91 -0.92 -0.66
N PRO A 30 -12.95 -0.51 -1.42
CA PRO A 30 -14.20 -0.05 -0.83
C PRO A 30 -14.94 -1.17 -0.09
N ILE A 31 -14.79 -2.42 -0.54
CA ILE A 31 -15.36 -3.58 0.18
C ILE A 31 -14.73 -3.70 1.56
N LEU A 32 -13.40 -3.56 1.66
CA LEU A 32 -12.70 -3.60 2.94
C LEU A 32 -13.21 -2.51 3.88
N GLY A 33 -13.27 -1.25 3.43
CA GLY A 33 -13.77 -0.16 4.26
C GLY A 33 -15.21 -0.37 4.77
N ALA A 34 -16.06 -1.03 3.96
CA ALA A 34 -17.40 -1.42 4.40
C ALA A 34 -17.36 -2.52 5.48
N VAL A 35 -16.45 -3.48 5.37
CA VAL A 35 -16.25 -4.52 6.40
C VAL A 35 -15.73 -3.92 7.70
N ASP A 36 -14.73 -3.04 7.67
CA ASP A 36 -14.20 -2.36 8.86
C ASP A 36 -15.30 -1.60 9.58
N THR A 37 -16.09 -0.83 8.82
CA THR A 37 -17.25 -0.10 9.36
C THR A 37 -18.27 -1.05 9.97
N ALA A 38 -18.54 -2.20 9.35
CA ALA A 38 -19.45 -3.21 9.88
C ALA A 38 -18.95 -3.85 11.17
N VAL A 39 -17.65 -4.21 11.24
CA VAL A 39 -17.03 -4.80 12.45
C VAL A 39 -17.03 -3.80 13.59
N VAL A 40 -16.64 -2.56 13.34
CA VAL A 40 -16.67 -1.50 14.37
C VAL A 40 -18.12 -1.19 14.78
N GLY A 41 -19.07 -1.24 13.85
CA GLY A 41 -20.50 -1.11 14.13
C GLY A 41 -21.05 -2.15 15.10
N GLN A 42 -20.46 -3.36 15.14
CA GLN A 42 -20.85 -4.38 16.12
C GLN A 42 -20.47 -4.03 17.56
N MET A 43 -19.61 -3.02 17.79
CA MET A 43 -19.30 -2.54 19.14
C MET A 43 -20.48 -1.80 19.79
N GLY A 44 -21.50 -1.40 19.00
CA GLY A 44 -22.71 -0.75 19.51
C GLY A 44 -22.51 0.70 19.98
N LEU A 45 -21.33 1.28 19.76
CA LEU A 45 -20.96 2.64 20.15
C LEU A 45 -20.61 3.47 18.90
N PRO A 46 -21.11 4.72 18.78
CA PRO A 46 -20.80 5.58 17.65
C PRO A 46 -19.35 6.13 17.69
N GLU A 47 -18.75 6.27 18.86
CA GLU A 47 -17.43 6.88 19.04
C GLU A 47 -16.30 6.09 18.36
N PRO A 48 -16.20 4.74 18.49
CA PRO A 48 -15.23 3.93 17.76
C PRO A 48 -15.34 4.06 16.23
N ILE A 49 -16.55 4.17 15.68
CA ILE A 49 -16.78 4.32 14.24
C ILE A 49 -16.19 5.66 13.76
N GLY A 50 -16.51 6.74 14.48
CA GLY A 50 -15.98 8.07 14.18
C GLY A 50 -14.45 8.12 14.30
N ALA A 51 -13.91 7.47 15.33
CA ALA A 51 -12.47 7.44 15.60
C ALA A 51 -11.68 6.73 14.50
N VAL A 52 -12.12 5.52 14.10
CA VAL A 52 -11.50 4.77 12.99
C VAL A 52 -11.64 5.54 11.68
N GLY A 53 -12.81 6.14 11.42
CA GLY A 53 -13.06 6.92 10.20
C GLY A 53 -12.13 8.13 10.07
N ILE A 54 -12.03 8.98 11.11
CA ILE A 54 -11.17 10.17 11.11
C ILE A 54 -9.70 9.76 11.11
N GLY A 55 -9.30 8.78 11.93
CA GLY A 55 -7.92 8.31 11.97
C GLY A 55 -7.46 7.75 10.62
N ALA A 56 -8.32 6.96 9.96
CA ALA A 56 -8.04 6.41 8.64
C ALA A 56 -7.95 7.51 7.57
N ILE A 57 -8.88 8.48 7.53
CA ILE A 57 -8.86 9.51 6.48
C ILE A 57 -7.64 10.42 6.60
N VAL A 58 -7.22 10.77 7.82
CA VAL A 58 -6.03 11.61 8.04
C VAL A 58 -4.78 10.89 7.55
N LEU A 59 -4.57 9.64 7.96
CA LEU A 59 -3.38 8.88 7.54
C LEU A 59 -3.38 8.54 6.05
N THR A 60 -4.53 8.13 5.51
CA THR A 60 -4.63 7.80 4.08
C THR A 60 -4.43 9.03 3.21
N ALA A 61 -4.90 10.22 3.61
CA ALA A 61 -4.61 11.47 2.90
C ALA A 61 -3.11 11.75 2.83
N VAL A 62 -2.38 11.55 3.93
CA VAL A 62 -0.91 11.69 3.96
C VAL A 62 -0.24 10.67 3.04
N TYR A 63 -0.66 9.41 3.10
CA TYR A 63 -0.09 8.36 2.24
C TYR A 63 -0.38 8.62 0.76
N TRP A 64 -1.55 9.17 0.44
CA TRP A 64 -1.99 9.42 -0.94
C TRP A 64 -1.11 10.43 -1.68
N ILE A 65 -0.43 11.33 -0.96
CA ILE A 65 0.59 12.23 -1.53
C ILE A 65 1.66 11.42 -2.27
N PHE A 66 2.02 10.24 -1.76
CA PHE A 66 3.00 9.35 -2.38
C PHE A 66 2.40 8.45 -3.47
N GLY A 67 1.12 8.58 -3.79
CA GLY A 67 0.46 7.82 -4.85
C GLY A 67 1.11 8.00 -6.23
N PHE A 68 1.87 9.08 -6.43
CA PHE A 68 2.69 9.29 -7.62
C PHE A 68 3.70 8.16 -7.84
N LEU A 69 4.19 7.51 -6.78
CA LEU A 69 5.13 6.38 -6.91
C LEU A 69 4.55 5.26 -7.77
N ARG A 70 3.26 4.97 -7.62
CA ARG A 70 2.61 3.92 -8.41
C ARG A 70 2.59 4.28 -9.90
N MET A 71 2.10 5.47 -10.23
CA MET A 71 1.97 5.90 -11.62
C MET A 71 3.34 6.14 -12.28
N GLY A 72 4.25 6.82 -11.57
CA GLY A 72 5.61 7.12 -12.04
C GLY A 72 6.44 5.86 -12.26
N THR A 73 6.45 4.94 -11.29
CA THR A 73 7.15 3.65 -11.43
C THR A 73 6.58 2.83 -12.58
N THR A 74 5.25 2.82 -12.77
CA THR A 74 4.63 2.07 -13.87
C THR A 74 5.17 2.52 -15.23
N GLY A 75 5.20 3.84 -15.47
CA GLY A 75 5.67 4.40 -16.74
C GLY A 75 7.17 4.18 -16.98
N LEU A 76 8.01 4.50 -15.99
CA LEU A 76 9.47 4.40 -16.13
C LEU A 76 9.93 2.95 -16.30
N VAL A 77 9.35 2.02 -15.53
CA VAL A 77 9.70 0.60 -15.64
C VAL A 77 9.21 0.03 -16.97
N ALA A 78 8.02 0.41 -17.44
CA ALA A 78 7.53 -0.05 -18.75
C ALA A 78 8.44 0.41 -19.89
N GLN A 79 8.98 1.63 -19.82
CA GLN A 79 9.95 2.13 -20.79
C GLN A 79 11.27 1.36 -20.73
N ALA A 80 11.83 1.18 -19.53
CA ALA A 80 13.07 0.42 -19.33
C ALA A 80 12.94 -1.03 -19.83
N THR A 81 11.86 -1.71 -19.45
CA THR A 81 11.55 -3.08 -19.90
C THR A 81 11.35 -3.14 -21.41
N GLY A 82 10.65 -2.15 -22.01
CA GLY A 82 10.47 -2.06 -23.46
C GLY A 82 11.79 -1.83 -24.22
N ALA A 83 12.76 -1.16 -23.60
CA ALA A 83 14.11 -0.95 -24.13
C ALA A 83 15.07 -2.13 -23.88
N GLY A 84 14.63 -3.16 -23.14
CA GLY A 84 15.49 -4.27 -22.72
C GLY A 84 16.49 -3.91 -21.61
N ASP A 85 16.34 -2.76 -20.94
CA ASP A 85 17.19 -2.32 -19.84
C ASP A 85 16.68 -2.86 -18.49
N ALA A 86 16.91 -4.16 -18.27
CA ALA A 86 16.59 -4.83 -17.01
C ALA A 86 17.33 -4.24 -15.78
N PRO A 87 18.60 -3.77 -15.90
CA PRO A 87 19.24 -3.02 -14.83
C PRO A 87 18.46 -1.77 -14.40
N GLU A 88 18.00 -0.95 -15.36
CA GLU A 88 17.22 0.25 -15.05
C GLU A 88 15.87 -0.09 -14.40
N ALA A 89 15.17 -1.10 -14.90
CA ALA A 89 13.92 -1.58 -14.28
C ALA A 89 14.13 -1.97 -12.80
N SER A 90 15.30 -2.51 -12.44
CA SER A 90 15.65 -2.88 -11.07
C SER A 90 16.09 -1.66 -10.23
N ALA A 91 16.80 -0.71 -10.84
CA ALA A 91 17.18 0.55 -10.21
C ALA A 91 15.95 1.38 -9.83
N ILE A 92 14.95 1.49 -10.71
CA ILE A 92 13.70 2.21 -10.44
C ILE A 92 12.96 1.59 -9.24
N LEU A 93 12.89 0.25 -9.15
CA LEU A 93 12.30 -0.41 -7.97
C LEU A 93 13.04 -0.01 -6.69
N SER A 94 14.37 0.01 -6.73
CA SER A 94 15.20 0.37 -5.59
C SER A 94 14.97 1.81 -5.16
N ARG A 95 14.93 2.76 -6.12
CA ARG A 95 14.56 4.17 -5.86
C ARG A 95 13.18 4.28 -5.22
N ALA A 96 12.18 3.56 -5.74
CA ALA A 96 10.83 3.58 -5.20
C ALA A 96 10.76 3.04 -3.76
N LEU A 97 11.49 1.96 -3.46
CA LEU A 97 11.58 1.41 -2.10
C LEU A 97 12.34 2.34 -1.14
N MET A 98 13.39 3.01 -1.61
CA MET A 98 14.12 4.02 -0.83
C MET A 98 13.21 5.22 -0.50
N ILE A 99 12.44 5.71 -1.47
CA ILE A 99 11.45 6.77 -1.23
C ILE A 99 10.37 6.28 -0.27
N GLY A 100 9.92 5.02 -0.40
CA GLY A 100 8.95 4.44 0.54
C GLY A 100 9.45 4.36 1.98
N ALA A 101 10.69 3.90 2.17
CA ALA A 101 11.32 3.85 3.48
C ALA A 101 11.55 5.27 4.05
N ALA A 102 12.18 6.16 3.28
CA ALA A 102 12.48 7.52 3.73
C ALA A 102 11.22 8.34 3.98
N GLY A 103 10.23 8.28 3.08
CA GLY A 103 8.93 8.93 3.22
C GLY A 103 8.14 8.39 4.40
N GLY A 104 8.12 7.07 4.60
CA GLY A 104 7.48 6.46 5.77
C GLY A 104 8.13 6.88 7.08
N LEU A 105 9.47 6.89 7.15
CA LEU A 105 10.19 7.38 8.32
C LEU A 105 9.94 8.88 8.55
N ALA A 106 9.83 9.69 7.50
CA ALA A 106 9.47 11.10 7.63
C ALA A 106 8.07 11.28 8.20
N VAL A 107 7.09 10.48 7.76
CA VAL A 107 5.73 10.50 8.31
C VAL A 107 5.72 10.12 9.80
N ILE A 108 6.48 9.09 10.19
CA ILE A 108 6.63 8.69 11.60
C ILE A 108 7.28 9.81 12.42
N ALA A 109 8.34 10.44 11.91
CA ALA A 109 9.02 11.54 12.59
C ALA A 109 8.11 12.77 12.77
N LEU A 110 7.21 13.00 11.81
CA LEU A 110 6.26 14.12 11.80
C LEU A 110 4.88 13.77 12.38
N GLN A 111 4.73 12.63 13.05
CA GLN A 111 3.42 12.15 13.51
C GLN A 111 2.68 13.17 14.38
N LEU A 112 3.36 13.84 15.31
CA LEU A 112 2.73 14.79 16.23
C LEU A 112 2.10 16.00 15.52
N PRO A 113 2.83 16.76 14.67
CA PRO A 113 2.21 17.84 13.91
C PRO A 113 1.16 17.34 12.91
N LEU A 114 1.31 16.13 12.35
CA LEU A 114 0.32 15.52 11.46
C LEU A 114 -1.00 15.25 12.19
N PHE A 115 -0.95 14.69 13.40
CA PHE A 115 -2.15 14.35 14.17
C PHE A 115 -2.88 15.63 14.59
N ARG A 116 -2.13 16.63 15.08
CA ARG A 116 -2.68 17.94 15.44
C ARG A 116 -3.35 18.64 14.26
N LEU A 117 -2.72 18.61 13.09
CA LEU A 117 -3.30 19.17 11.87
C LEU A 117 -4.55 18.39 11.44
N GLY A 118 -4.52 17.06 11.55
CA GLY A 118 -5.66 16.19 11.27
C GLY A 118 -6.89 16.56 12.09
N PHE A 119 -6.74 16.66 13.42
CA PHE A 119 -7.84 17.06 14.30
C PHE A 119 -8.26 18.53 14.12
N ALA A 120 -7.33 19.43 13.81
CA ALA A 120 -7.68 20.82 13.50
C ALA A 120 -8.52 20.95 12.22
N LEU A 121 -8.28 20.10 11.22
CA LEU A 121 -9.02 20.10 9.94
C LEU A 121 -10.31 19.29 9.99
N SER A 122 -10.37 18.28 10.85
CA SER A 122 -11.52 17.38 11.04
C SER A 122 -11.82 17.22 12.53
N PRO A 123 -12.28 18.29 13.21
CA PRO A 123 -12.54 18.26 14.64
C PRO A 123 -13.66 17.29 14.99
N ALA A 124 -13.54 16.62 16.13
CA ALA A 124 -14.54 15.71 16.67
C ALA A 124 -14.78 15.95 18.17
N SER A 125 -15.59 15.10 18.81
CA SER A 125 -15.67 15.13 20.27
C SER A 125 -14.37 14.64 20.89
N ASP A 126 -14.04 15.13 22.09
CA ASP A 126 -12.83 14.76 22.83
C ASP A 126 -12.62 13.24 22.92
N GLU A 127 -13.71 12.48 23.10
CA GLU A 127 -13.65 11.02 23.16
C GLU A 127 -13.31 10.37 21.82
N VAL A 128 -13.83 10.90 20.71
CA VAL A 128 -13.50 10.43 19.36
C VAL A 128 -12.06 10.76 19.02
N GLU A 129 -11.59 11.97 19.35
CA GLU A 129 -10.19 12.37 19.10
C GLU A 129 -9.21 11.50 19.91
N ARG A 130 -9.50 11.20 21.17
CA ARG A 130 -8.66 10.32 22.01
C ARG A 130 -8.55 8.90 21.44
N LEU A 131 -9.66 8.35 20.98
CA LEU A 131 -9.69 7.02 20.33
C LEU A 131 -8.97 7.06 18.97
N ALA A 132 -9.18 8.12 18.18
CA ALA A 132 -8.51 8.31 16.90
C ALA A 132 -7.00 8.47 17.06
N GLU A 133 -6.54 9.18 18.09
CA GLU A 133 -5.12 9.31 18.41
C GLU A 133 -4.50 7.94 18.71
N SER A 134 -5.20 7.10 19.48
CA SER A 134 -4.76 5.73 19.78
C SER A 134 -4.67 4.87 18.50
N TYR A 135 -5.68 4.96 17.64
CA TYR A 135 -5.67 4.33 16.30
C TYR A 135 -4.47 4.80 15.46
N MET A 136 -4.29 6.12 15.35
CA MET A 136 -3.28 6.72 14.50
C MET A 136 -1.86 6.45 15.00
N ALA A 137 -1.64 6.44 16.32
CA ALA A 137 -0.35 6.16 16.94
C ALA A 137 0.19 4.77 16.59
N ILE A 138 -0.70 3.79 16.37
CA ILE A 138 -0.33 2.46 15.87
C ILE A 138 -0.13 2.52 14.36
N ARG A 139 -1.11 3.07 13.64
CA ARG A 139 -1.18 3.00 12.17
C ARG A 139 -0.10 3.80 11.46
N VAL A 140 0.44 4.85 12.08
CA VAL A 140 1.54 5.66 11.52
C VAL A 140 2.79 4.81 11.21
N TRP A 141 3.02 3.74 11.97
CA TRP A 141 4.12 2.80 11.74
C TRP A 141 3.96 1.95 10.48
N SER A 142 2.80 1.99 9.85
CA SER A 142 2.55 1.33 8.57
C SER A 142 2.95 2.19 7.38
N ALA A 143 3.29 3.47 7.60
CA ALA A 143 3.67 4.40 6.54
C ALA A 143 4.78 3.87 5.62
N PRO A 144 5.89 3.28 6.13
CA PRO A 144 6.92 2.71 5.26
C PRO A 144 6.38 1.60 4.36
N ALA A 145 5.56 0.70 4.92
CA ALA A 145 4.97 -0.41 4.18
C ALA A 145 4.01 0.07 3.09
N MET A 146 3.07 0.94 3.45
CA MET A 146 2.06 1.45 2.51
C MET A 146 2.65 2.29 1.39
N ILE A 147 3.63 3.14 1.68
CA ILE A 147 4.26 3.96 0.65
C ILE A 147 5.11 3.08 -0.28
N SER A 148 5.88 2.12 0.25
CA SER A 148 6.63 1.16 -0.56
C SER A 148 5.72 0.30 -1.45
N LEU A 149 4.52 -0.04 -0.98
CA LEU A 149 3.52 -0.78 -1.75
C LEU A 149 3.05 -0.03 -3.00
N TYR A 150 3.03 1.31 -3.01
CA TYR A 150 2.75 2.07 -4.24
C TYR A 150 3.81 1.81 -5.31
N GLY A 151 5.09 1.89 -4.93
CA GLY A 151 6.22 1.60 -5.82
C GLY A 151 6.21 0.16 -6.33
N LEU A 152 6.07 -0.81 -5.43
CA LEU A 152 5.99 -2.25 -5.76
C LEU A 152 4.83 -2.55 -6.70
N THR A 153 3.65 -1.99 -6.42
CA THR A 153 2.48 -2.18 -7.27
C THR A 153 2.71 -1.60 -8.66
N GLY A 154 3.27 -0.38 -8.75
CA GLY A 154 3.60 0.23 -10.03
C GLY A 154 4.59 -0.61 -10.84
N TRP A 155 5.62 -1.13 -10.18
CA TRP A 155 6.62 -2.00 -10.79
C TRP A 155 5.99 -3.32 -11.30
N LEU A 156 5.16 -3.98 -10.50
CA LEU A 156 4.46 -5.20 -10.90
C LEU A 156 3.50 -4.98 -12.06
N ILE A 157 2.81 -3.83 -12.11
CA ILE A 157 1.93 -3.47 -13.23
C ILE A 157 2.74 -3.28 -14.51
N ALA A 158 3.87 -2.56 -14.46
CA ALA A 158 4.74 -2.35 -15.61
C ALA A 158 5.27 -3.66 -16.21
N GLN A 159 5.51 -4.66 -15.35
CA GLN A 159 5.96 -5.99 -15.75
C GLN A 159 4.80 -6.91 -16.18
N GLU A 160 3.58 -6.39 -16.31
CA GLU A 160 2.34 -7.13 -16.60
C GLU A 160 2.00 -8.24 -15.58
N ARG A 161 2.53 -8.14 -14.37
CA ARG A 161 2.33 -9.10 -13.27
C ARG A 161 1.13 -8.74 -12.40
N THR A 162 0.02 -8.34 -13.02
CA THR A 162 -1.17 -7.81 -12.31
C THR A 162 -1.87 -8.82 -11.41
N ARG A 163 -1.69 -10.13 -11.67
CA ARG A 163 -2.13 -11.20 -10.76
C ARG A 163 -1.41 -11.16 -9.42
N ALA A 164 -0.14 -10.75 -9.38
CA ALA A 164 0.60 -10.56 -8.14
C ALA A 164 0.03 -9.40 -7.32
N VAL A 165 -0.35 -8.30 -7.99
CA VAL A 165 -1.04 -7.16 -7.36
C VAL A 165 -2.35 -7.60 -6.72
N LEU A 166 -3.19 -8.35 -7.46
CA LEU A 166 -4.41 -8.93 -6.91
C LEU A 166 -4.12 -9.83 -5.70
N GLY A 167 -3.09 -10.68 -5.77
CA GLY A 167 -2.70 -11.56 -4.67
C GLY A 167 -2.30 -10.79 -3.40
N ILE A 168 -1.54 -9.70 -3.54
CA ILE A 168 -1.17 -8.81 -2.43
C ILE A 168 -2.44 -8.24 -1.79
N GLN A 169 -3.35 -7.71 -2.60
CA GLN A 169 -4.57 -7.09 -2.11
C GLN A 169 -5.50 -8.09 -1.40
N LEU A 170 -5.66 -9.29 -1.96
CA LEU A 170 -6.46 -10.34 -1.33
C LEU A 170 -5.86 -10.81 -0.01
N LEU A 171 -4.53 -10.93 0.08
CA LEU A 171 -3.85 -11.25 1.33
C LEU A 171 -4.09 -10.15 2.37
N MET A 172 -3.84 -8.89 2.01
CA MET A 172 -4.00 -7.75 2.92
C MET A 172 -5.43 -7.70 3.46
N ASN A 173 -6.42 -7.74 2.59
CA ASN A 173 -7.82 -7.63 2.99
C ASN A 173 -8.26 -8.87 3.79
N GLY A 174 -7.86 -10.06 3.36
CA GLY A 174 -8.19 -11.30 4.10
C GLY A 174 -7.60 -11.32 5.50
N LEU A 175 -6.33 -10.90 5.65
CA LEU A 175 -5.69 -10.77 6.95
C LEU A 175 -6.35 -9.69 7.80
N ASN A 176 -6.61 -8.50 7.25
CA ASN A 176 -7.23 -7.42 7.99
C ASN A 176 -8.63 -7.83 8.50
N ILE A 177 -9.50 -8.37 7.64
CA ILE A 177 -10.84 -8.85 8.05
C ILE A 177 -10.73 -9.95 9.11
N GLY A 178 -9.87 -10.95 8.90
CA GLY A 178 -9.71 -12.05 9.84
C GLY A 178 -9.21 -11.59 11.21
N LEU A 179 -8.25 -10.65 11.22
CA LEU A 179 -7.69 -10.09 12.44
C LEU A 179 -8.64 -9.09 13.11
N ASP A 180 -9.45 -8.35 12.37
CA ASP A 180 -10.49 -7.48 12.92
C ASP A 180 -11.52 -8.29 13.69
N LEU A 181 -12.04 -9.38 13.09
CA LEU A 181 -12.95 -10.28 13.79
C LEU A 181 -12.31 -10.88 15.05
N LEU A 182 -11.03 -11.24 14.99
CA LEU A 182 -10.31 -11.79 16.13
C LEU A 182 -10.07 -10.76 17.24
N PHE A 183 -9.45 -9.62 16.93
CA PHE A 183 -9.01 -8.64 17.92
C PHE A 183 -10.16 -7.81 18.45
N VAL A 184 -11.12 -7.44 17.60
CA VAL A 184 -12.27 -6.63 18.00
C VAL A 184 -13.34 -7.48 18.66
N LEU A 185 -13.87 -8.49 17.96
CA LEU A 185 -15.00 -9.27 18.44
C LEU A 185 -14.59 -10.42 19.36
N GLY A 186 -13.44 -11.04 19.09
CA GLY A 186 -12.91 -12.15 19.89
C GLY A 186 -12.20 -11.71 21.17
N LEU A 187 -11.32 -10.72 21.09
CA LEU A 187 -10.48 -10.27 22.22
C LEU A 187 -10.95 -8.96 22.87
N GLY A 188 -11.88 -8.22 22.25
CA GLY A 188 -12.42 -6.98 22.81
C GLY A 188 -11.46 -5.80 22.82
N TRP A 189 -10.45 -5.77 21.94
CA TRP A 189 -9.43 -4.70 21.89
C TRP A 189 -9.96 -3.36 21.31
N GLY A 190 -11.21 -3.34 20.83
CA GLY A 190 -11.83 -2.12 20.32
C GLY A 190 -11.05 -1.50 19.14
N VAL A 191 -10.88 -0.17 19.18
CA VAL A 191 -10.25 0.63 18.11
C VAL A 191 -8.77 0.25 17.88
N GLU A 192 -8.04 -0.09 18.94
CA GLU A 192 -6.64 -0.52 18.85
C GLU A 192 -6.52 -1.87 18.14
N GLY A 193 -7.51 -2.76 18.34
CA GLY A 193 -7.62 -4.02 17.61
C GLY A 193 -7.68 -3.82 16.10
N VAL A 194 -8.53 -2.89 15.64
CA VAL A 194 -8.62 -2.52 14.21
C VAL A 194 -7.28 -1.98 13.71
N ALA A 195 -6.66 -1.10 14.51
CA ALA A 195 -5.38 -0.49 14.14
C ALA A 195 -4.27 -1.54 13.93
N VAL A 196 -4.15 -2.49 14.84
CA VAL A 196 -3.15 -3.57 14.79
C VAL A 196 -3.45 -4.54 13.65
N ALA A 197 -4.70 -4.90 13.41
CA ALA A 197 -5.11 -5.78 12.32
C ALA A 197 -4.68 -5.21 10.96
N THR A 198 -4.98 -3.94 10.69
CA THR A 198 -4.57 -3.28 9.45
C THR A 198 -3.05 -3.14 9.35
N PHE A 199 -2.36 -2.81 10.47
CA PHE A 199 -0.90 -2.75 10.51
C PHE A 199 -0.25 -4.08 10.09
N ILE A 200 -0.71 -5.20 10.64
CA ILE A 200 -0.21 -6.54 10.30
C ILE A 200 -0.49 -6.86 8.83
N ALA A 201 -1.69 -6.54 8.36
CA ALA A 201 -2.08 -6.78 6.97
C ALA A 201 -1.16 -6.04 5.99
N GLU A 202 -0.87 -4.76 6.21
CA GLU A 202 -0.04 -3.94 5.32
C GLU A 202 1.42 -4.38 5.30
N TRP A 203 2.00 -4.71 6.46
CA TRP A 203 3.34 -5.27 6.51
C TRP A 203 3.44 -6.65 5.86
N SER A 204 2.40 -7.47 5.99
CA SER A 204 2.30 -8.76 5.30
C SER A 204 2.18 -8.57 3.78
N GLY A 205 1.42 -7.56 3.35
CA GLY A 205 1.31 -7.14 1.96
C GLY A 205 2.65 -6.70 1.37
N LEU A 206 3.40 -5.86 2.10
CA LEU A 206 4.77 -5.46 1.71
C LEU A 206 5.68 -6.68 1.58
N ALA A 207 5.68 -7.58 2.56
CA ALA A 207 6.50 -8.78 2.52
C ALA A 207 6.19 -9.65 1.30
N LEU A 208 4.91 -9.87 0.99
CA LEU A 208 4.49 -10.61 -0.20
C LEU A 208 4.86 -9.87 -1.50
N GLY A 209 4.71 -8.54 -1.52
CA GLY A 209 5.10 -7.71 -2.65
C GLY A 209 6.60 -7.80 -2.97
N LEU A 210 7.45 -7.72 -1.94
CA LEU A 210 8.89 -7.94 -2.06
C LEU A 210 9.21 -9.35 -2.56
N TRP A 211 8.51 -10.38 -2.05
CA TRP A 211 8.67 -11.75 -2.50
C TRP A 211 8.32 -11.92 -3.98
N PHE A 212 7.25 -11.27 -4.46
CA PHE A 212 6.93 -11.26 -5.88
C PHE A 212 8.01 -10.53 -6.69
N CYS A 213 8.60 -9.45 -6.18
CA CYS A 213 9.65 -8.70 -6.86
C CYS A 213 11.07 -9.31 -6.73
N ARG A 214 11.22 -10.49 -6.10
CA ARG A 214 12.53 -11.11 -5.82
C ARG A 214 13.47 -11.24 -7.03
N ASP A 215 12.93 -11.44 -8.22
CA ASP A 215 13.72 -11.61 -9.44
C ASP A 215 14.50 -10.34 -9.80
N ALA A 216 13.95 -9.16 -9.48
CA ALA A 216 14.65 -7.88 -9.62
C ALA A 216 15.90 -7.81 -8.71
N PHE A 217 15.81 -8.44 -7.53
CA PHE A 217 16.92 -8.47 -6.58
C PHE A 217 17.94 -9.59 -6.87
N ALA A 218 17.50 -10.69 -7.48
CA ALA A 218 18.35 -11.84 -7.78
C ALA A 218 19.49 -11.52 -8.78
N SER A 219 19.26 -10.56 -9.68
CA SER A 219 20.24 -10.16 -10.71
C SER A 219 21.40 -9.31 -10.18
N GLY A 220 21.30 -8.79 -8.94
CA GLY A 220 22.30 -7.89 -8.36
C GLY A 220 22.27 -6.45 -8.89
N HIS A 221 21.54 -6.17 -9.99
CA HIS A 221 21.46 -4.83 -10.59
C HIS A 221 20.81 -3.78 -9.68
N TRP A 222 20.00 -4.20 -8.72
CA TRP A 222 19.44 -3.31 -7.70
C TRP A 222 20.50 -2.62 -6.82
N ARG A 223 21.76 -3.10 -6.82
CA ARG A 223 22.91 -2.50 -6.13
C ARG A 223 23.79 -1.64 -7.03
N ASP A 224 23.40 -1.40 -8.27
CA ASP A 224 24.09 -0.46 -9.17
C ASP A 224 23.83 0.98 -8.68
N TRP A 225 24.49 1.37 -7.58
CA TRP A 225 24.30 2.65 -6.92
C TRP A 225 24.52 3.86 -7.84
N PRO A 226 25.54 3.87 -8.72
CA PRO A 226 25.67 4.93 -9.71
C PRO A 226 24.39 5.12 -10.52
N ARG A 227 23.79 4.02 -11.00
CA ARG A 227 22.52 4.08 -11.72
C ARG A 227 21.37 4.50 -10.80
N VAL A 228 21.23 3.93 -9.60
CA VAL A 228 20.15 4.26 -8.65
C VAL A 228 20.14 5.76 -8.29
N PHE A 229 21.29 6.42 -8.24
CA PHE A 229 21.41 7.84 -7.90
C PHE A 229 21.56 8.79 -9.10
N ASP A 230 21.61 8.27 -10.32
CA ASP A 230 21.45 9.05 -11.56
C ASP A 230 20.00 9.54 -11.68
#